data_AF-A0AAN7YRP1-F1
#
_entry.id   AF-A0AAN7YRP1-F1
#
_cell.length_a   1.000
_cell.length_b   1.000
_cell.length_c   1.000
_cell.angle_alpha   90.00
_cell.angle_beta   90.00
_cell.angle_gamma   90.00
#
_symmetry.space_group_name_H-M   'P 1'
#
loop_
_entity.id
_entity.type
_entity.pdbx_description
1 polymer ?
#
loop_
_entity_poly.entity_id
_entity_poly.type
_entity_poly.pdbx_seq_one_letter_code
_entity_poly.pdbx_strand_id
1 'polypeptide(L)'
;MPRKTNLENKRTQKQRVDQVVNNNNYETMSNKNTIVEDENNNDNKENNINNNNSINSESSNITPNSNTSVNNNNNNNNNNNNNNINNNIDSLNLYKRRYNELKEKVNQIKRIRYTETEQLFEDFKIRSEQRDTECRKVINRLQRELDNVSTSNRILMQSLKDSHGFNCDDIKNDIILKSQDEHEFIINQIKLNYEDRIHQLEIDNQKISNEFESFKNEIVEKQIKENKEKLEKEERDKLLISTTIITPSKLKQQQQQQQQQNLNEETDLIKLKEFIQEIKIKYENEQKCNQEKYQELVKKTEDKLKESSDLLNRLEGEKSELANKYQLLSNKYQDKSNSYNELLSKIDDMKQSVLQDHQDLTQSKNKEIQQMELTIKQKQLDYQLLETSSKQIIETLQKEIEEITIVNDKLLFDQLELKNNEIDELEKKHLTEIEEYEEKLISSTDDSLKSIQNILNEFEQSKIDLNNSTLINKNFEKCLEIYKLLTGTSFSIISENKFEVLCQNPKLESKVHGYITINENDIHYDPISIENCRNENDFLGTRLEFHKDDGVAFVVKLVEAVFR
;
A
#
# COMPACT_ATOMS: atom_id res chain seq x y z
N MET A 1 41.31 -31.71 -23.28
CA MET A 1 41.64 -33.06 -22.75
C MET A 1 42.53 -32.92 -21.49
N PRO A 2 42.71 -33.95 -20.65
CA PRO A 2 42.31 -33.78 -19.23
C PRO A 2 43.42 -34.01 -18.19
N ARG A 3 43.09 -33.73 -16.92
CA ARG A 3 43.46 -34.60 -15.77
C ARG A 3 42.31 -34.64 -14.75
N LYS A 4 42.13 -35.80 -14.10
CA LYS A 4 41.16 -36.07 -13.03
C LYS A 4 41.89 -36.48 -11.75
N THR A 5 41.33 -36.10 -10.60
CA THR A 5 41.24 -36.87 -9.34
C THR A 5 39.95 -36.38 -8.64
N ASN A 6 39.02 -37.22 -8.15
CA ASN A 6 39.10 -38.23 -7.07
C ASN A 6 39.46 -37.59 -5.71
N LEU A 7 38.87 -37.88 -4.53
CA LEU A 7 37.79 -38.79 -4.02
C LEU A 7 37.45 -38.29 -2.57
N GLU A 8 36.34 -38.56 -1.84
CA GLU A 8 35.05 -39.27 -2.03
C GLU A 8 33.99 -38.77 -0.98
N ASN A 9 32.73 -39.20 -1.11
CA ASN A 9 31.68 -39.43 -0.08
C ASN A 9 31.73 -38.77 1.33
N LYS A 10 30.59 -38.19 1.74
CA LYS A 10 29.83 -38.65 2.94
C LYS A 10 28.37 -38.17 3.00
N ARG A 11 27.49 -39.02 3.55
CA ARG A 11 26.09 -38.74 3.94
C ARG A 11 26.01 -38.38 5.42
N THR A 12 25.17 -37.40 5.78
CA THR A 12 24.33 -37.26 7.01
C THR A 12 23.90 -35.78 7.15
N GLN A 13 22.83 -35.37 7.86
CA GLN A 13 21.65 -36.09 8.37
C GLN A 13 20.43 -35.14 8.35
N LYS A 14 19.22 -35.69 8.44
CA LYS A 14 17.97 -34.93 8.56
C LYS A 14 17.57 -34.86 10.05
N GLN A 15 17.53 -33.67 10.64
CA GLN A 15 16.94 -33.43 11.96
C GLN A 15 15.99 -32.23 11.94
N ARG A 16 14.85 -32.38 12.60
CA ARG A 16 14.04 -31.27 13.09
C ARG A 16 14.60 -30.82 14.43
N VAL A 17 14.51 -29.52 14.72
CA VAL A 17 14.34 -29.03 16.10
C VAL A 17 13.25 -27.97 16.05
N ASP A 18 12.09 -28.30 16.59
CA ASP A 18 11.10 -27.31 16.99
C ASP A 18 11.50 -26.81 18.39
N GLN A 19 11.73 -25.50 18.57
CA GLN A 19 11.67 -24.91 19.90
C GLN A 19 11.33 -23.42 19.86
N VAL A 20 10.21 -23.08 20.49
CA VAL A 20 9.78 -21.71 20.76
C VAL A 20 10.36 -21.28 22.10
N VAL A 21 11.12 -20.18 22.11
CA VAL A 21 11.39 -19.38 23.32
C VAL A 21 11.24 -17.91 22.95
N ASN A 22 10.22 -17.26 23.50
CA ASN A 22 10.12 -15.80 23.45
C ASN A 22 11.18 -15.18 24.35
N ASN A 23 11.78 -14.06 23.92
CA ASN A 23 12.28 -13.04 24.82
C ASN A 23 12.21 -11.68 24.13
N ASN A 24 11.18 -10.91 24.48
CA ASN A 24 11.04 -9.52 24.04
C ASN A 24 11.90 -8.64 24.95
N ASN A 25 12.88 -7.95 24.39
CA ASN A 25 13.53 -6.79 25.02
C ASN A 25 13.63 -5.67 23.99
N TYR A 26 12.66 -4.75 24.01
CA TYR A 26 12.76 -3.46 23.33
C TYR A 26 13.10 -2.40 24.39
N GLU A 27 14.37 -1.98 24.44
CA GLU A 27 14.76 -0.82 25.24
C GLU A 27 14.38 0.47 24.51
N THR A 28 13.18 0.97 24.76
CA THR A 28 12.77 2.31 24.30
C THR A 28 13.49 3.38 25.12
N MET A 29 14.58 3.91 24.57
CA MET A 29 15.23 5.13 25.08
C MET A 29 14.25 6.32 25.03
N SER A 30 13.65 6.64 26.18
CA SER A 30 12.76 7.79 26.33
C SER A 30 13.57 9.05 26.57
N ASN A 31 13.73 9.86 25.52
CA ASN A 31 14.49 11.10 25.59
C ASN A 31 13.59 12.25 26.04
N LYS A 32 13.81 12.78 27.25
CA LYS A 32 13.04 13.90 27.80
C LYS A 32 13.51 15.22 27.20
N ASN A 33 12.65 15.90 26.46
CA ASN A 33 12.76 17.36 26.29
C ASN A 33 11.71 18.05 27.15
N THR A 34 12.18 18.94 28.02
CA THR A 34 11.34 19.76 28.91
C THR A 34 10.70 20.87 28.11
N ILE A 35 9.36 20.95 28.10
CA ILE A 35 8.65 22.16 27.70
C ILE A 35 8.63 23.08 28.91
N VAL A 36 9.10 24.31 28.73
CA VAL A 36 8.88 25.40 29.69
C VAL A 36 7.66 26.18 29.20
N GLU A 37 6.67 26.33 30.07
CA GLU A 37 5.52 27.18 29.86
C GLU A 37 5.90 28.60 30.31
N ASP A 38 5.73 29.59 29.43
CA ASP A 38 5.71 31.01 29.78
C ASP A 38 4.47 31.63 29.13
N GLU A 39 3.62 32.24 29.95
CA GLU A 39 2.42 32.92 29.50
C GLU A 39 2.77 34.28 28.87
N ASN A 40 2.03 34.71 27.84
CA ASN A 40 1.49 36.09 27.87
C ASN A 40 0.35 36.31 26.87
N ASN A 41 -0.50 37.29 27.21
CA ASN A 41 -1.66 37.69 26.42
C ASN A 41 -1.27 38.68 25.31
N ASN A 42 -2.03 38.70 24.22
CA ASN A 42 -2.62 39.97 23.79
C ASN A 42 -3.86 39.80 22.91
N ASP A 43 -4.90 40.58 23.19
CA ASP A 43 -6.01 40.81 22.27
C ASP A 43 -5.56 41.67 21.08
N ASN A 44 -6.15 41.49 19.90
CA ASN A 44 -7.11 42.45 19.33
C ASN A 44 -7.61 42.04 17.92
N LYS A 45 -8.94 42.03 17.79
CA LYS A 45 -9.75 42.62 16.70
C LYS A 45 -9.41 42.35 15.24
N GLU A 46 -10.41 41.74 14.60
CA GLU A 46 -11.17 42.34 13.47
C GLU A 46 -10.41 43.21 12.46
N ASN A 47 -10.44 42.77 11.20
CA ASN A 47 -11.04 43.64 10.19
C ASN A 47 -11.85 42.84 9.16
N ASN A 48 -12.98 43.38 8.76
CA ASN A 48 -14.01 42.71 7.98
C ASN A 48 -14.35 43.60 6.77
N ILE A 49 -14.02 43.15 5.56
CA ILE A 49 -14.41 43.83 4.32
C ILE A 49 -15.21 42.87 3.44
N ASN A 50 -16.53 43.04 3.51
CA ASN A 50 -17.47 42.60 2.50
C ASN A 50 -17.00 43.01 1.09
N ASN A 51 -17.28 42.16 0.10
CA ASN A 51 -17.90 42.69 -1.12
C ASN A 51 -18.95 41.70 -1.66
N ASN A 52 -20.19 42.17 -1.78
CA ASN A 52 -21.35 41.36 -2.13
C ASN A 52 -21.84 41.76 -3.52
N ASN A 53 -21.96 40.80 -4.43
CA ASN A 53 -22.85 40.77 -5.60
C ASN A 53 -22.76 39.33 -6.15
N SER A 54 -23.69 38.41 -5.90
CA SER A 54 -25.15 38.46 -6.11
C SER A 54 -25.52 38.67 -7.59
N ILE A 55 -26.02 37.60 -8.24
CA ILE A 55 -27.32 37.53 -8.94
C ILE A 55 -27.44 36.22 -9.76
N ASN A 56 -28.64 35.63 -9.73
CA ASN A 56 -29.20 34.57 -10.57
C ASN A 56 -28.46 33.22 -10.75
N SER A 57 -28.89 32.27 -9.92
CA SER A 57 -29.09 30.88 -10.35
C SER A 57 -30.37 30.77 -11.19
N GLU A 58 -30.27 30.47 -12.50
CA GLU A 58 -31.39 29.97 -13.32
C GLU A 58 -31.00 28.70 -14.06
N SER A 59 -31.95 27.79 -14.22
CA SER A 59 -31.74 26.46 -14.77
C SER A 59 -31.74 26.44 -16.30
N SER A 60 -30.69 25.90 -16.90
CA SER A 60 -30.63 25.60 -18.34
C SER A 60 -30.44 24.10 -18.57
N ASN A 61 -31.52 23.44 -19.00
CA ASN A 61 -31.46 22.06 -19.45
C ASN A 61 -30.66 21.98 -20.76
N ILE A 62 -29.58 21.19 -20.79
CA ILE A 62 -28.86 20.86 -22.04
C ILE A 62 -29.23 19.43 -22.44
N THR A 63 -30.07 19.32 -23.47
CA THR A 63 -30.41 18.03 -24.10
C THR A 63 -29.32 17.63 -25.12
N PRO A 64 -28.74 16.43 -25.02
CA PRO A 64 -28.17 15.76 -26.18
C PRO A 64 -29.32 15.17 -27.02
N ASN A 65 -29.25 15.32 -28.34
CA ASN A 65 -30.23 14.77 -29.28
C ASN A 65 -29.50 14.06 -30.43
N SER A 66 -30.18 13.09 -31.07
CA SER A 66 -29.74 12.30 -32.23
C SER A 66 -28.58 11.31 -31.99
N ASN A 67 -28.54 10.12 -32.61
CA ASN A 67 -29.58 9.39 -33.37
C ASN A 67 -29.18 7.92 -33.52
N THR A 68 -30.06 6.97 -33.15
CA THR A 68 -29.97 5.58 -33.65
C THR A 68 -31.36 5.03 -33.96
N SER A 69 -31.63 4.81 -35.24
CA SER A 69 -32.94 4.39 -35.78
C SER A 69 -33.43 3.04 -35.23
N VAL A 70 -34.60 3.02 -34.59
CA VAL A 70 -35.45 1.83 -34.48
C VAL A 70 -36.58 1.92 -35.50
N ASN A 71 -36.69 0.91 -36.36
CA ASN A 71 -37.55 0.93 -37.54
C ASN A 71 -39.00 0.51 -37.21
N ASN A 72 -39.87 1.48 -36.92
CA ASN A 72 -41.30 1.24 -36.68
C ASN A 72 -42.04 0.90 -37.98
N ASN A 73 -42.14 -0.40 -38.28
CA ASN A 73 -42.96 -0.86 -39.40
C ASN A 73 -44.42 -1.00 -38.94
N ASN A 74 -45.21 0.06 -39.16
CA ASN A 74 -46.67 0.03 -38.99
C ASN A 74 -47.26 -1.14 -39.79
N ASN A 75 -48.24 -1.85 -39.21
CA ASN A 75 -49.32 -2.39 -40.01
C ASN A 75 -50.67 -2.23 -39.29
N ASN A 76 -51.71 -2.07 -40.10
CA ASN A 76 -52.96 -1.43 -39.67
C ASN A 76 -54.00 -2.41 -39.12
N ASN A 77 -54.93 -1.83 -38.36
CA ASN A 77 -56.34 -2.23 -38.19
C ASN A 77 -56.78 -3.62 -38.68
N ASN A 78 -57.35 -4.41 -37.76
CA ASN A 78 -58.79 -4.61 -37.84
C ASN A 78 -59.40 -4.99 -36.49
N ASN A 79 -60.17 -4.06 -35.92
CA ASN A 79 -61.18 -4.39 -34.93
C ASN A 79 -62.35 -5.02 -35.67
N ASN A 80 -62.63 -6.31 -35.45
CA ASN A 80 -63.83 -6.93 -36.00
C ASN A 80 -64.39 -7.99 -35.04
N ASN A 81 -65.42 -7.61 -34.30
CA ASN A 81 -66.19 -8.54 -33.47
C ASN A 81 -66.96 -9.51 -34.38
N ASN A 82 -66.70 -10.81 -34.25
CA ASN A 82 -67.74 -11.82 -34.39
C ASN A 82 -67.34 -13.14 -33.75
N ASN A 83 -68.32 -13.83 -33.16
CA ASN A 83 -68.15 -15.14 -32.56
C ASN A 83 -67.94 -16.20 -33.65
N ASN A 84 -67.00 -17.14 -33.44
CA ASN A 84 -67.36 -18.57 -33.51
C ASN A 84 -66.30 -19.51 -32.90
N ILE A 85 -66.74 -20.75 -32.68
CA ILE A 85 -66.02 -21.84 -32.00
C ILE A 85 -65.30 -22.75 -33.02
N ASN A 86 -64.34 -23.55 -32.55
CA ASN A 86 -63.53 -24.59 -33.24
C ASN A 86 -62.34 -24.13 -34.11
N ASN A 87 -61.13 -24.54 -33.73
CA ASN A 87 -60.48 -25.76 -34.24
C ASN A 87 -59.15 -26.03 -33.50
N ASN A 88 -58.79 -27.30 -33.27
CA ASN A 88 -57.74 -27.68 -32.30
C ASN A 88 -56.77 -28.78 -32.81
N ILE A 89 -56.25 -28.65 -34.04
CA ILE A 89 -55.43 -29.69 -34.69
C ILE A 89 -54.02 -29.20 -35.08
N ASP A 90 -53.85 -27.98 -35.59
CA ASP A 90 -52.53 -27.44 -35.95
C ASP A 90 -51.62 -27.15 -34.74
N SER A 91 -52.20 -26.99 -33.56
CA SER A 91 -51.51 -26.77 -32.28
C SER A 91 -50.50 -27.87 -31.96
N LEU A 92 -50.83 -29.14 -32.25
CA LEU A 92 -50.07 -30.31 -31.81
C LEU A 92 -48.70 -30.44 -32.50
N ASN A 93 -48.63 -30.18 -33.81
CA ASN A 93 -47.36 -30.18 -34.56
C ASN A 93 -46.48 -28.99 -34.18
N LEU A 94 -47.09 -27.83 -33.85
CA LEU A 94 -46.36 -26.67 -33.36
C LEU A 94 -45.75 -26.94 -31.97
N TYR A 95 -46.52 -27.56 -31.06
CA TYR A 95 -46.07 -27.97 -29.73
C TYR A 95 -44.90 -28.95 -29.80
N LYS A 96 -45.02 -30.01 -30.63
CA LYS A 96 -43.96 -31.03 -30.77
C LYS A 96 -42.64 -30.46 -31.31
N ARG A 97 -42.72 -29.42 -32.15
CA ARG A 97 -41.53 -28.68 -32.64
C ARG A 97 -40.92 -27.81 -31.54
N ARG A 98 -41.74 -26.97 -30.88
CA ARG A 98 -41.31 -26.12 -29.76
C ARG A 98 -40.72 -26.93 -28.60
N TYR A 99 -41.31 -28.07 -28.26
CA TYR A 99 -40.81 -28.96 -27.21
C TYR A 99 -39.41 -29.49 -27.52
N ASN A 100 -39.14 -29.87 -28.78
CA ASN A 100 -37.80 -30.32 -29.17
C ASN A 100 -36.77 -29.18 -29.15
N GLU A 101 -37.11 -27.97 -29.64
CA GLU A 101 -36.25 -26.79 -29.52
C GLU A 101 -35.98 -26.41 -28.06
N LEU A 102 -37.00 -26.45 -27.20
CA LEU A 102 -36.87 -26.15 -25.78
C LEU A 102 -36.01 -27.21 -25.08
N LYS A 103 -36.16 -28.50 -25.44
CA LYS A 103 -35.34 -29.61 -24.93
C LYS A 103 -33.88 -29.50 -25.36
N GLU A 104 -33.59 -29.06 -26.59
CA GLU A 104 -32.22 -28.76 -27.02
C GLU A 104 -31.65 -27.54 -26.26
N LYS A 105 -32.40 -26.44 -26.15
CA LYS A 105 -31.98 -25.25 -25.40
C LYS A 105 -31.74 -25.55 -23.91
N VAL A 106 -32.61 -26.32 -23.25
CA VAL A 106 -32.43 -26.76 -21.86
C VAL A 106 -31.21 -27.68 -21.72
N ASN A 107 -30.93 -28.54 -22.71
CA ASN A 107 -29.70 -29.36 -22.70
C ASN A 107 -28.43 -28.53 -22.98
N GLN A 108 -28.49 -27.48 -23.81
CA GLN A 108 -27.39 -26.53 -23.97
C GLN A 108 -27.13 -25.75 -22.68
N ILE A 109 -28.18 -25.19 -22.07
CA ILE A 109 -28.10 -24.50 -20.77
C ILE A 109 -27.56 -25.43 -19.68
N LYS A 110 -28.01 -26.69 -19.61
CA LYS A 110 -27.45 -27.68 -18.66
C LYS A 110 -25.99 -28.04 -18.93
N ARG A 111 -25.49 -27.96 -20.17
CA ARG A 111 -24.04 -28.10 -20.44
C ARG A 111 -23.29 -26.87 -19.93
N ILE A 112 -23.75 -25.67 -20.31
CA ILE A 112 -23.13 -24.39 -19.92
C ILE A 112 -23.04 -24.24 -18.39
N ARG A 113 -24.15 -24.47 -17.68
CA ARG A 113 -24.28 -24.25 -16.22
C ARG A 113 -23.42 -25.19 -15.34
N TYR A 114 -22.86 -26.26 -15.93
CA TYR A 114 -21.95 -27.22 -15.27
C TYR A 114 -20.60 -27.36 -15.99
N THR A 115 -20.26 -26.42 -16.88
CA THR A 115 -18.92 -26.35 -17.50
C THR A 115 -18.38 -24.94 -17.48
N GLU A 116 -18.95 -24.01 -18.23
CA GLU A 116 -18.37 -22.66 -18.41
C GLU A 116 -18.30 -21.87 -17.10
N THR A 117 -19.37 -21.84 -16.29
CA THR A 117 -19.38 -21.09 -15.01
C THR A 117 -18.44 -21.70 -13.98
N GLU A 118 -18.37 -23.03 -13.90
CA GLU A 118 -17.53 -23.75 -12.94
C GLU A 118 -16.04 -23.71 -13.36
N GLN A 119 -15.77 -23.80 -14.67
CA GLN A 119 -14.46 -23.51 -15.24
C GLN A 119 -14.06 -22.06 -14.99
N LEU A 120 -14.95 -21.06 -15.12
CA LEU A 120 -14.65 -19.65 -14.79
C LEU A 120 -14.25 -19.46 -13.32
N PHE A 121 -14.88 -20.17 -12.38
CA PHE A 121 -14.50 -20.14 -10.97
C PHE A 121 -13.15 -20.80 -10.70
N GLU A 122 -12.85 -21.96 -11.30
CA GLU A 122 -11.53 -22.58 -11.17
C GLU A 122 -10.44 -21.81 -11.94
N ASP A 123 -10.72 -21.23 -13.11
CA ASP A 123 -9.79 -20.34 -13.82
C ASP A 123 -9.49 -19.08 -12.99
N PHE A 124 -10.49 -18.49 -12.33
CA PHE A 124 -10.31 -17.36 -11.42
C PHE A 124 -9.44 -17.75 -10.22
N LYS A 125 -9.72 -18.91 -9.60
CA LYS A 125 -8.96 -19.46 -8.47
C LYS A 125 -7.51 -19.76 -8.86
N ILE A 126 -7.28 -20.46 -9.97
CA ILE A 126 -5.95 -20.74 -10.53
C ILE A 126 -5.21 -19.44 -10.87
N ARG A 127 -5.87 -18.45 -11.48
CA ARG A 127 -5.25 -17.14 -11.77
C ARG A 127 -4.92 -16.35 -10.50
N SER A 128 -5.74 -16.43 -9.45
CA SER A 128 -5.44 -15.81 -8.15
C SER A 128 -4.27 -16.50 -7.45
N GLU A 129 -4.24 -17.84 -7.43
CA GLU A 129 -3.12 -18.61 -6.88
C GLU A 129 -1.82 -18.37 -7.68
N GLN A 130 -1.90 -18.26 -9.02
CA GLN A 130 -0.76 -17.90 -9.86
C GLN A 130 -0.28 -16.47 -9.58
N ARG A 131 -1.18 -15.48 -9.53
CA ARG A 131 -0.85 -14.08 -9.21
C ARG A 131 -0.16 -13.99 -7.84
N ASP A 132 -0.73 -14.62 -6.82
CA ASP A 132 -0.18 -14.59 -5.46
C ASP A 132 1.14 -15.39 -5.34
N THR A 133 1.40 -16.30 -6.29
CA THR A 133 2.68 -17.00 -6.44
C THR A 133 3.72 -16.13 -7.16
N GLU A 134 3.36 -15.43 -8.24
CA GLU A 134 4.24 -14.49 -8.94
C GLU A 134 4.58 -13.27 -8.06
N CYS A 135 3.60 -12.70 -7.34
CA CYS A 135 3.86 -11.65 -6.34
C CYS A 135 4.88 -12.14 -5.29
N ARG A 136 4.75 -13.38 -4.79
CA ARG A 136 5.74 -13.97 -3.88
C ARG A 136 7.10 -14.19 -4.55
N LYS A 137 7.18 -14.57 -5.83
CA LYS A 137 8.46 -14.64 -6.57
C LYS A 137 9.10 -13.27 -6.72
N VAL A 138 8.33 -12.24 -7.06
CA VAL A 138 8.80 -10.85 -7.21
C VAL A 138 9.30 -10.29 -5.88
N ILE A 139 8.57 -10.48 -4.77
CA ILE A 139 9.01 -10.08 -3.42
C ILE A 139 10.32 -10.78 -3.06
N ASN A 140 10.41 -12.10 -3.21
CA ASN A 140 11.65 -12.86 -2.95
C ASN A 140 12.83 -12.44 -3.86
N ARG A 141 12.54 -11.95 -5.07
CA ARG A 141 13.55 -11.42 -5.99
C ARG A 141 14.07 -10.07 -5.53
N LEU A 142 13.17 -9.11 -5.27
CA LEU A 142 13.49 -7.78 -4.76
C LEU A 142 14.25 -7.86 -3.43
N GLN A 143 13.88 -8.79 -2.56
CA GLN A 143 14.53 -9.00 -1.28
C GLN A 143 15.97 -9.53 -1.45
N ARG A 144 16.20 -10.47 -2.38
CA ARG A 144 17.57 -10.90 -2.75
C ARG A 144 18.37 -9.81 -3.45
N GLU A 145 17.74 -8.99 -4.28
CA GLU A 145 18.39 -7.87 -4.95
C GLU A 145 18.80 -6.79 -3.92
N LEU A 146 17.97 -6.53 -2.91
CA LEU A 146 18.29 -5.69 -1.75
C LEU A 146 19.43 -6.28 -0.89
N ASP A 147 19.39 -7.58 -0.58
CA ASP A 147 20.46 -8.28 0.15
C ASP A 147 21.80 -8.23 -0.61
N ASN A 148 21.76 -8.40 -1.94
CA ASN A 148 22.92 -8.30 -2.82
C ASN A 148 23.48 -6.87 -2.87
N VAL A 149 22.63 -5.84 -2.98
CA VAL A 149 23.05 -4.43 -2.97
C VAL A 149 23.61 -4.04 -1.60
N SER A 150 22.97 -4.44 -0.50
CA SER A 150 23.45 -4.24 0.86
C SER A 150 24.83 -4.90 1.08
N THR A 151 24.97 -6.15 0.64
CA THR A 151 26.24 -6.89 0.70
C THR A 151 27.32 -6.23 -0.17
N SER A 152 26.97 -5.78 -1.37
CA SER A 152 27.90 -5.12 -2.30
C SER A 152 28.35 -3.77 -1.77
N ASN A 153 27.46 -2.95 -1.23
CA ASN A 153 27.80 -1.69 -0.56
C ASN A 153 28.71 -1.93 0.65
N ARG A 154 28.42 -2.94 1.48
CA ARG A 154 29.27 -3.29 2.61
C ARG A 154 30.67 -3.73 2.18
N ILE A 155 30.78 -4.57 1.13
CA ILE A 155 32.07 -4.99 0.58
C ILE A 155 32.82 -3.83 -0.06
N LEU A 156 32.14 -2.94 -0.79
CA LEU A 156 32.73 -1.74 -1.39
C LEU A 156 33.26 -0.79 -0.31
N MET A 157 32.46 -0.49 0.71
CA MET A 157 32.85 0.34 1.86
C MET A 157 34.05 -0.26 2.61
N GLN A 158 34.03 -1.56 2.88
CA GLN A 158 35.15 -2.25 3.53
C GLN A 158 36.41 -2.21 2.63
N SER A 159 36.26 -2.45 1.32
CA SER A 159 37.37 -2.40 0.36
C SER A 159 37.97 -1.00 0.21
N LEU A 160 37.15 0.05 0.23
CA LEU A 160 37.60 1.45 0.21
C LEU A 160 38.35 1.82 1.51
N LYS A 161 37.84 1.36 2.66
CA LYS A 161 38.48 1.53 3.96
C LYS A 161 39.82 0.79 4.04
N ASP A 162 39.87 -0.48 3.64
CA ASP A 162 41.08 -1.32 3.75
C ASP A 162 42.14 -1.01 2.68
N SER A 163 41.74 -0.60 1.47
CA SER A 163 42.67 -0.36 0.35
C SER A 163 43.15 1.09 0.26
N HIS A 164 42.36 2.05 0.75
CA HIS A 164 42.60 3.48 0.57
C HIS A 164 42.42 4.31 1.86
N GLY A 165 42.16 3.68 3.01
CA GLY A 165 41.86 4.38 4.27
C GLY A 165 40.52 5.12 4.28
N PHE A 166 39.68 4.93 3.25
CA PHE A 166 38.59 5.83 2.93
C PHE A 166 37.30 5.46 3.68
N ASN A 167 37.21 5.84 4.95
CA ASN A 167 36.01 5.64 5.76
C ASN A 167 35.03 6.82 5.61
N CYS A 168 33.91 6.60 4.91
CA CYS A 168 32.96 7.68 4.65
C CYS A 168 32.23 8.18 5.91
N ASP A 169 32.12 7.36 6.95
CA ASP A 169 31.52 7.80 8.23
C ASP A 169 32.44 8.79 8.96
N ASP A 170 33.76 8.54 8.96
CA ASP A 170 34.74 9.45 9.56
C ASP A 170 34.80 10.77 8.77
N ILE A 171 34.84 10.69 7.42
CA ILE A 171 34.81 11.87 6.53
C ILE A 171 33.54 12.70 6.73
N LYS A 172 32.38 12.04 6.92
CA LYS A 172 31.10 12.72 7.21
C LYS A 172 31.15 13.44 8.56
N ASN A 173 31.74 12.82 9.58
CA ASN A 173 31.91 13.43 10.89
C ASN A 173 32.89 14.62 10.83
N ASP A 174 34.00 14.50 10.11
CA ASP A 174 34.97 15.60 9.86
C ASP A 174 34.32 16.79 9.15
N ILE A 175 33.43 16.57 8.19
CA ILE A 175 32.67 17.62 7.50
C ILE A 175 31.71 18.32 8.48
N ILE A 176 31.05 17.57 9.36
CA ILE A 176 30.13 18.12 10.37
C ILE A 176 30.91 18.93 11.43
N LEU A 177 32.04 18.42 11.93
CA LEU A 177 32.90 19.17 12.85
C LEU A 177 33.41 20.46 12.22
N LYS A 178 33.95 20.41 11.00
CA LYS A 178 34.45 21.62 10.31
C LYS A 178 33.35 22.66 10.11
N SER A 179 32.13 22.24 9.78
CA SER A 179 30.99 23.16 9.68
C SER A 179 30.64 23.80 11.03
N GLN A 180 30.78 23.08 12.15
CA GLN A 180 30.58 23.62 13.49
C GLN A 180 31.71 24.60 13.89
N ASP A 181 32.97 24.21 13.69
CA ASP A 181 34.15 25.06 13.95
C ASP A 181 34.10 26.36 13.14
N GLU A 182 33.72 26.27 11.86
CA GLU A 182 33.62 27.41 10.94
C GLU A 182 32.45 28.34 11.30
N HIS A 183 31.29 27.79 11.71
CA HIS A 183 30.20 28.59 12.27
C HIS A 183 30.57 29.27 13.59
N GLU A 184 31.26 28.59 14.51
CA GLU A 184 31.71 29.19 15.76
C GLU A 184 32.77 30.28 15.53
N PHE A 185 33.71 30.06 14.60
CA PHE A 185 34.67 31.08 14.17
C PHE A 185 33.97 32.33 13.60
N ILE A 186 32.99 32.15 12.70
CA ILE A 186 32.20 33.26 12.14
C ILE A 186 31.45 34.02 13.25
N ILE A 187 30.80 33.31 14.18
CA ILE A 187 30.09 33.93 15.32
C ILE A 187 31.05 34.74 16.20
N ASN A 188 32.24 34.20 16.50
CA ASN A 188 33.22 34.89 17.35
C ASN A 188 33.87 36.09 16.64
N GLN A 189 34.13 36.02 15.34
CA GLN A 189 34.57 37.17 14.53
C GLN A 189 33.50 38.26 14.44
N ILE A 190 32.22 37.89 14.38
CA ILE A 190 31.09 38.83 14.43
C ILE A 190 31.01 39.51 15.80
N LYS A 191 31.13 38.76 16.91
CA LYS A 191 31.19 39.34 18.28
C LYS A 191 32.31 40.36 18.40
N LEU A 192 33.54 39.99 18.02
CA LEU A 192 34.73 40.85 18.14
C LEU A 192 34.52 42.20 17.41
N ASN A 193 34.00 42.14 16.19
CA ASN A 193 33.70 43.34 15.38
C ASN A 193 32.58 44.20 15.98
N TYR A 194 31.60 43.60 16.67
CA TYR A 194 30.60 44.37 17.42
C TYR A 194 31.17 44.96 18.72
N GLU A 195 32.04 44.25 19.44
CA GLU A 195 32.72 44.75 20.65
C GLU A 195 33.64 45.93 20.31
N ASP A 196 34.50 45.80 19.29
CA ASP A 196 35.33 46.89 18.75
C ASP A 196 34.47 48.11 18.36
N ARG A 197 33.33 47.87 17.71
CA ARG A 197 32.43 48.94 17.24
C ARG A 197 31.65 49.60 18.37
N ILE A 198 31.30 48.87 19.43
CA ILE A 198 30.74 49.44 20.67
C ILE A 198 31.81 50.30 21.34
N HIS A 199 33.04 49.79 21.51
CA HIS A 199 34.12 50.55 22.13
C HIS A 199 34.48 51.82 21.34
N GLN A 200 34.44 51.78 20.00
CA GLN A 200 34.62 52.96 19.15
C GLN A 200 33.48 53.97 19.32
N LEU A 201 32.22 53.52 19.41
CA LEU A 201 31.07 54.38 19.69
C LEU A 201 31.14 55.01 21.09
N GLU A 202 31.65 54.31 22.09
CA GLU A 202 31.91 54.87 23.42
C GLU A 202 32.99 55.95 23.38
N ILE A 203 34.11 55.71 22.68
CA ILE A 203 35.18 56.70 22.47
C ILE A 203 34.66 57.96 21.76
N ASP A 204 33.85 57.80 20.71
CA ASP A 204 33.34 58.93 19.94
C ASP A 204 32.23 59.69 20.69
N ASN A 205 31.37 59.01 21.45
CA ASN A 205 30.45 59.67 22.40
C ASN A 205 31.23 60.46 23.47
N GLN A 206 32.34 59.92 23.98
CA GLN A 206 33.17 60.59 24.97
C GLN A 206 33.91 61.82 24.38
N LYS A 207 34.34 61.76 23.12
CA LYS A 207 34.81 62.95 22.38
C LYS A 207 33.72 64.01 22.27
N ILE A 208 32.52 63.65 21.79
CA ILE A 208 31.39 64.59 21.63
C ILE A 208 31.04 65.25 22.96
N SER A 209 31.04 64.49 24.06
CA SER A 209 30.85 65.04 25.41
C SER A 209 31.96 66.04 25.81
N ASN A 210 33.23 65.73 25.51
CA ASN A 210 34.36 66.62 25.80
C ASN A 210 34.36 67.87 24.92
N GLU A 211 33.99 67.77 23.65
CA GLU A 211 33.83 68.89 22.72
C GLU A 211 32.69 69.81 23.17
N PHE A 212 31.56 69.25 23.62
CA PHE A 212 30.43 70.01 24.15
C PHE A 212 30.80 70.75 25.45
N GLU A 213 31.50 70.09 26.38
CA GLU A 213 31.99 70.69 27.62
C GLU A 213 33.04 71.79 27.34
N SER A 214 33.92 71.59 26.36
CA SER A 214 34.89 72.59 25.89
C SER A 214 34.22 73.82 25.27
N PHE A 215 33.23 73.63 24.38
CA PHE A 215 32.46 74.71 23.75
C PHE A 215 31.66 75.53 24.78
N LYS A 216 31.05 74.85 25.75
CA LYS A 216 30.39 75.46 26.91
C LYS A 216 31.35 76.31 27.74
N ASN A 217 32.57 75.81 28.00
CA ASN A 217 33.61 76.58 28.70
C ASN A 217 34.10 77.78 27.88
N GLU A 218 34.28 77.65 26.55
CA GLU A 218 34.70 78.76 25.68
C GLU A 218 33.65 79.89 25.64
N ILE A 219 32.36 79.56 25.67
CA ILE A 219 31.26 80.54 25.81
C ILE A 219 31.35 81.27 27.16
N VAL A 220 31.58 80.54 28.25
CA VAL A 220 31.73 81.12 29.59
C VAL A 220 32.96 82.03 29.67
N GLU A 221 34.11 81.62 29.11
CA GLU A 221 35.32 82.46 29.06
C GLU A 221 35.10 83.74 28.22
N LYS A 222 34.45 83.64 27.06
CA LYS A 222 34.07 84.82 26.25
C LYS A 222 33.18 85.78 27.05
N GLN A 223 32.19 85.27 27.75
CA GLN A 223 31.27 86.08 28.55
C GLN A 223 31.95 86.73 29.76
N ILE A 224 32.89 86.03 30.41
CA ILE A 224 33.76 86.60 31.47
C ILE A 224 34.67 87.70 30.88
N LYS A 225 35.28 87.45 29.72
CA LYS A 225 36.20 88.39 29.06
C LYS A 225 35.49 89.67 28.61
N GLU A 226 34.31 89.59 28.01
CA GLU A 226 33.51 90.76 27.65
C GLU A 226 33.12 91.61 28.88
N ASN A 227 32.80 90.96 30.00
CA ASN A 227 32.50 91.68 31.25
C ASN A 227 33.76 92.33 31.85
N LYS A 228 34.92 91.70 31.70
CA LYS A 228 36.20 92.27 32.14
C LYS A 228 36.67 93.43 31.27
N GLU A 229 36.53 93.34 29.95
CA GLU A 229 36.86 94.45 29.03
C GLU A 229 35.96 95.67 29.25
N LYS A 230 34.70 95.49 29.66
CA LYS A 230 33.82 96.60 30.09
C LYS A 230 34.37 97.30 31.35
N LEU A 231 34.76 96.53 32.38
CA LEU A 231 35.36 97.06 33.61
C LEU A 231 36.70 97.78 33.37
N GLU A 232 37.62 97.17 32.62
CA GLU A 232 38.94 97.79 32.30
C GLU A 232 38.78 99.07 31.47
N LYS A 233 37.69 99.22 30.70
CA LYS A 233 37.37 100.44 29.96
C LYS A 233 36.88 101.56 30.89
N GLU A 234 36.00 101.27 31.85
CA GLU A 234 35.57 102.22 32.88
C GLU A 234 36.73 102.70 33.79
N GLU A 235 37.77 101.88 34.00
CA GLU A 235 38.99 102.32 34.71
C GLU A 235 39.89 103.21 33.85
N ARG A 236 40.08 102.89 32.56
CA ARG A 236 40.91 103.72 31.66
C ARG A 236 40.32 105.11 31.44
N ASP A 237 39.00 105.21 31.31
CA ASP A 237 38.31 106.50 31.15
C ASP A 237 38.39 107.38 32.42
N LYS A 238 38.62 106.79 33.61
CA LYS A 238 38.97 107.53 34.84
C LYS A 238 40.44 107.96 34.88
N LEU A 239 41.35 107.15 34.34
CA LEU A 239 42.80 107.39 34.47
C LEU A 239 43.33 108.49 33.54
N LEU A 240 42.73 108.65 32.35
CA LEU A 240 43.21 109.57 31.30
C LEU A 240 43.18 111.07 31.66
N ILE A 241 42.53 111.45 32.75
CA ILE A 241 42.39 112.85 33.20
C ILE A 241 43.63 113.34 33.98
N SER A 242 44.52 112.44 34.41
CA SER A 242 45.41 112.69 35.57
C SER A 242 46.86 113.11 35.32
N THR A 243 47.42 113.04 34.10
CA THR A 243 48.90 113.11 33.94
C THR A 243 49.43 113.77 32.65
N THR A 244 50.22 114.85 32.79
CA THR A 244 51.13 115.43 31.76
C THR A 244 52.15 116.39 32.41
N ILE A 245 53.48 116.22 32.19
CA ILE A 245 54.61 117.21 32.34
C ILE A 245 55.98 116.50 32.05
N ILE A 246 57.07 117.24 31.74
CA ILE A 246 58.31 116.77 31.03
C ILE A 246 59.61 117.49 31.54
N THR A 247 60.85 116.89 31.51
CA THR A 247 62.20 117.46 31.03
C THR A 247 63.54 116.75 31.54
N PRO A 248 64.76 116.95 30.91
CA PRO A 248 66.00 116.08 31.05
C PRO A 248 67.48 116.73 31.10
N SER A 249 68.61 115.93 31.15
CA SER A 249 70.10 116.18 30.76
C SER A 249 71.24 115.78 31.81
N LYS A 250 72.62 115.66 31.66
CA LYS A 250 73.72 115.56 30.58
C LYS A 250 75.09 114.84 31.01
N LEU A 251 76.36 115.26 30.67
CA LEU A 251 77.61 114.37 30.51
C LEU A 251 79.11 114.98 30.57
N LYS A 252 80.21 114.22 30.95
CA LYS A 252 81.74 114.21 30.55
C LYS A 252 83.05 114.75 31.34
N GLN A 253 84.21 113.98 31.30
CA GLN A 253 85.74 114.22 31.08
C GLN A 253 86.95 114.43 32.15
N GLN A 254 88.24 114.85 31.78
CA GLN A 254 89.67 114.34 32.17
C GLN A 254 90.91 115.39 32.19
N GLN A 255 92.29 115.26 32.43
CA GLN A 255 93.39 114.38 33.07
C GLN A 255 94.95 114.83 32.84
N GLN A 256 96.05 114.39 33.58
CA GLN A 256 97.58 114.20 33.24
C GLN A 256 98.83 115.00 33.90
N GLN A 257 100.13 114.47 34.03
CA GLN A 257 101.58 115.04 33.86
C GLN A 257 102.90 114.38 34.53
N GLN A 258 104.19 114.90 34.35
CA GLN A 258 105.56 114.21 34.40
C GLN A 258 106.91 115.08 34.54
N GLN A 259 108.16 114.53 34.87
CA GLN A 259 109.62 114.82 34.43
C GLN A 259 110.76 114.45 35.50
N GLN A 260 112.15 114.51 35.48
CA GLN A 260 113.45 114.83 34.69
C GLN A 260 114.73 114.22 35.49
N GLN A 261 116.12 114.28 35.39
CA GLN A 261 117.40 114.62 34.58
C GLN A 261 118.69 114.08 35.41
N ASN A 262 120.07 114.12 35.19
CA ASN A 262 121.14 114.15 34.11
C ASN A 262 122.67 114.09 34.67
N LEU A 263 123.77 114.04 33.81
CA LEU A 263 125.28 114.34 33.93
C LEU A 263 126.43 113.35 34.38
N ASN A 264 127.53 113.18 33.55
CA ASN A 264 129.03 113.25 33.84
C ASN A 264 129.99 112.59 32.75
N GLU A 265 130.66 113.34 31.87
CA GLU A 265 130.89 112.87 30.46
C GLU A 265 132.17 112.09 30.01
N GLU A 266 133.40 112.28 30.53
CA GLU A 266 134.61 111.81 29.78
C GLU A 266 135.01 110.33 30.01
N THR A 267 135.00 109.83 31.24
CA THR A 267 135.08 108.36 31.46
C THR A 267 133.89 107.66 30.81
N ASP A 268 132.77 108.37 30.76
CA ASP A 268 131.55 107.92 30.11
C ASP A 268 131.69 107.86 28.59
N LEU A 269 132.66 108.53 27.92
CA LEU A 269 132.83 108.38 26.46
C LEU A 269 133.38 106.99 26.06
N ILE A 270 134.23 106.38 26.89
CA ILE A 270 134.70 105.00 26.67
C ILE A 270 133.61 104.01 27.06
N LYS A 271 133.00 104.18 28.24
CA LYS A 271 131.85 103.36 28.67
C LYS A 271 130.70 103.45 27.67
N LEU A 272 130.44 104.61 27.07
CA LEU A 272 129.41 104.85 26.05
C LEU A 272 129.73 104.11 24.76
N LYS A 273 131.00 103.99 24.36
CA LYS A 273 131.39 103.13 23.22
C LYS A 273 131.18 101.66 23.54
N GLU A 274 131.59 101.21 24.72
CA GLU A 274 131.36 99.82 25.18
C GLU A 274 129.87 99.52 25.34
N PHE A 275 129.09 100.46 25.87
CA PHE A 275 127.63 100.40 26.04
C PHE A 275 126.87 100.48 24.72
N ILE A 276 127.32 101.27 23.74
CA ILE A 276 126.78 101.25 22.37
C ILE A 276 127.10 99.92 21.68
N GLN A 277 128.31 99.37 21.88
CA GLN A 277 128.69 98.06 21.38
C GLN A 277 127.82 96.96 22.01
N GLU A 278 127.59 97.02 23.34
CA GLU A 278 126.76 96.08 24.08
C GLU A 278 125.27 96.22 23.74
N ILE A 279 124.76 97.45 23.57
CA ILE A 279 123.41 97.73 23.04
C ILE A 279 123.27 97.16 21.63
N LYS A 280 124.27 97.34 20.76
CA LYS A 280 124.22 96.80 19.40
C LYS A 280 124.17 95.26 19.42
N ILE A 281 125.00 94.61 20.25
CA ILE A 281 124.97 93.15 20.43
C ILE A 281 123.65 92.70 21.05
N LYS A 282 123.08 93.42 22.02
CA LYS A 282 121.75 93.14 22.59
C LYS A 282 120.65 93.29 21.54
N TYR A 283 120.69 94.35 20.73
CA TYR A 283 119.74 94.61 19.65
C TYR A 283 119.81 93.56 18.54
N GLU A 284 121.01 93.17 18.09
CA GLU A 284 121.19 92.11 17.08
C GLU A 284 120.71 90.75 17.61
N ASN A 285 120.98 90.42 18.89
CA ASN A 285 120.46 89.22 19.53
C ASN A 285 118.94 89.26 19.76
N GLU A 286 118.37 90.41 20.12
CA GLU A 286 116.92 90.58 20.31
C GLU A 286 116.18 90.55 18.97
N GLN A 287 116.72 91.18 17.93
CA GLN A 287 116.23 91.10 16.56
C GLN A 287 116.21 89.65 16.08
N LYS A 288 117.31 88.91 16.28
CA LYS A 288 117.40 87.49 15.94
C LYS A 288 116.40 86.64 16.75
N CYS A 289 116.34 86.83 18.06
CA CYS A 289 115.43 86.09 18.94
C CYS A 289 113.94 86.36 18.60
N ASN A 290 113.60 87.60 18.23
CA ASN A 290 112.25 87.94 17.80
C ASN A 290 111.94 87.42 16.39
N GLN A 291 112.94 87.32 15.51
CA GLN A 291 112.80 86.67 14.19
C GLN A 291 112.62 85.14 14.33
N GLU A 292 113.33 84.50 15.24
CA GLU A 292 113.16 83.07 15.60
C GLU A 292 111.77 82.81 16.19
N LYS A 293 111.31 83.62 17.17
CA LYS A 293 109.94 83.55 17.70
C LYS A 293 108.87 83.79 16.63
N TYR A 294 109.12 84.70 15.69
CA TYR A 294 108.19 84.95 14.58
C TYR A 294 108.11 83.74 13.64
N GLN A 295 109.24 83.11 13.31
CA GLN A 295 109.27 81.87 12.51
C GLN A 295 108.59 80.71 13.24
N GLU A 296 108.80 80.55 14.55
CA GLU A 296 108.10 79.55 15.36
C GLU A 296 106.58 79.81 15.38
N LEU A 297 106.16 81.07 15.54
CA LEU A 297 104.75 81.46 15.51
C LEU A 297 104.10 81.22 14.15
N VAL A 298 104.77 81.61 13.06
CA VAL A 298 104.31 81.36 11.68
C VAL A 298 104.13 79.87 11.45
N LYS A 299 105.16 79.05 11.74
CA LYS A 299 105.08 77.60 11.61
C LYS A 299 103.92 77.02 12.43
N LYS A 300 103.75 77.49 13.68
CA LYS A 300 102.66 77.04 14.57
C LYS A 300 101.27 77.48 14.09
N THR A 301 101.17 78.55 13.30
CA THR A 301 99.92 78.90 12.59
C THR A 301 99.72 78.10 11.31
N GLU A 302 100.79 77.74 10.58
CA GLU A 302 100.73 76.88 9.40
C GLU A 302 100.35 75.43 9.76
N ASP A 303 100.98 74.86 10.80
CA ASP A 303 100.65 73.53 11.34
C ASP A 303 99.17 73.48 11.77
N LYS A 304 98.67 74.50 12.48
CA LYS A 304 97.24 74.60 12.86
C LYS A 304 96.29 74.82 11.68
N LEU A 305 96.68 75.61 10.69
CA LEU A 305 95.89 75.82 9.47
C LEU A 305 95.77 74.50 8.69
N LYS A 306 96.85 73.72 8.65
CA LYS A 306 96.87 72.37 8.07
C LYS A 306 95.99 71.40 8.87
N GLU A 307 96.11 71.33 10.20
CA GLU A 307 95.22 70.52 11.06
C GLU A 307 93.74 70.86 10.82
N SER A 308 93.41 72.15 10.72
CA SER A 308 92.06 72.62 10.41
C SER A 308 91.61 72.23 9.00
N SER A 309 92.50 72.23 8.01
CA SER A 309 92.20 71.80 6.63
C SER A 309 92.00 70.29 6.53
N ASP A 310 92.83 69.50 7.22
CA ASP A 310 92.73 68.04 7.27
C ASP A 310 91.44 67.62 8.00
N LEU A 311 91.02 68.34 9.04
CA LEU A 311 89.73 68.15 9.70
C LEU A 311 88.55 68.51 8.78
N LEU A 312 88.62 69.63 8.07
CA LEU A 312 87.55 70.06 7.15
C LEU A 312 87.37 69.06 5.99
N ASN A 313 88.48 68.55 5.44
CA ASN A 313 88.48 67.47 4.44
C ASN A 313 87.81 66.18 4.96
N ARG A 314 88.05 65.79 6.23
CA ARG A 314 87.36 64.64 6.85
C ARG A 314 85.87 64.89 7.00
N LEU A 315 85.46 66.05 7.51
CA LEU A 315 84.05 66.39 7.72
C LEU A 315 83.25 66.45 6.41
N GLU A 316 83.85 66.97 5.32
CA GLU A 316 83.21 66.95 3.99
C GLU A 316 83.12 65.53 3.42
N GLY A 317 84.09 64.66 3.72
CA GLY A 317 84.04 63.22 3.43
C GLY A 317 82.93 62.49 4.20
N GLU A 318 82.84 62.68 5.51
CA GLU A 318 81.81 62.09 6.39
C GLU A 318 80.39 62.55 5.98
N LYS A 319 80.24 63.83 5.63
CA LYS A 319 79.02 64.43 5.06
C LYS A 319 78.62 63.77 3.74
N SER A 320 79.59 63.53 2.84
CA SER A 320 79.36 62.81 1.58
C SER A 320 78.95 61.35 1.82
N GLU A 321 79.64 60.64 2.72
CA GLU A 321 79.23 59.28 3.13
C GLU A 321 77.81 59.26 3.73
N LEU A 322 77.46 60.23 4.58
CA LEU A 322 76.15 60.30 5.21
C LEU A 322 75.04 60.60 4.20
N ALA A 323 75.28 61.47 3.23
CA ALA A 323 74.35 61.72 2.12
C ALA A 323 74.13 60.46 1.27
N ASN A 324 75.21 59.73 0.92
CA ASN A 324 75.11 58.47 0.19
C ASN A 324 74.35 57.39 0.99
N LYS A 325 74.61 57.26 2.30
CA LYS A 325 73.88 56.35 3.20
C LYS A 325 72.40 56.72 3.31
N TYR A 326 72.07 58.01 3.39
CA TYR A 326 70.68 58.50 3.40
C TYR A 326 69.95 58.19 2.09
N GLN A 327 70.57 58.46 0.94
CA GLN A 327 69.93 58.21 -0.36
C GLN A 327 69.76 56.71 -0.64
N LEU A 328 70.72 55.87 -0.26
CA LEU A 328 70.59 54.40 -0.36
C LEU A 328 69.48 53.86 0.55
N LEU A 329 69.31 54.44 1.74
CA LEU A 329 68.19 54.12 2.64
C LEU A 329 66.84 54.60 2.08
N SER A 330 66.81 55.80 1.49
CA SER A 330 65.61 56.37 0.84
C SER A 330 65.14 55.49 -0.33
N ASN A 331 66.04 55.11 -1.23
CA ASN A 331 65.75 54.16 -2.32
C ASN A 331 65.18 52.84 -1.77
N LYS A 332 65.82 52.26 -0.74
CA LYS A 332 65.36 51.01 -0.12
C LYS A 332 63.95 51.10 0.50
N TYR A 333 63.56 52.26 1.03
CA TYR A 333 62.19 52.50 1.48
C TYR A 333 61.21 52.68 0.31
N GLN A 334 61.61 53.36 -0.77
CA GLN A 334 60.81 53.50 -1.98
C GLN A 334 60.54 52.16 -2.65
N ASP A 335 61.58 51.33 -2.83
CA ASP A 335 61.46 49.98 -3.39
C ASP A 335 60.51 49.10 -2.55
N LYS A 336 60.61 49.19 -1.21
CA LYS A 336 59.69 48.48 -0.30
C LYS A 336 58.26 49.01 -0.41
N SER A 337 58.05 50.32 -0.58
CA SER A 337 56.72 50.90 -0.80
C SER A 337 56.14 50.46 -2.14
N ASN A 338 56.94 50.43 -3.21
CA ASN A 338 56.54 49.94 -4.53
C ASN A 338 56.11 48.47 -4.45
N SER A 339 56.89 47.63 -3.77
CA SER A 339 56.58 46.20 -3.56
C SER A 339 55.31 45.98 -2.73
N TYR A 340 55.04 46.80 -1.70
CA TYR A 340 53.75 46.75 -0.99
C TYR A 340 52.58 47.16 -1.88
N ASN A 341 52.73 48.20 -2.71
CA ASN A 341 51.67 48.62 -3.64
C ASN A 341 51.36 47.54 -4.69
N GLU A 342 52.38 46.86 -5.21
CA GLU A 342 52.22 45.72 -6.12
C GLU A 342 51.52 44.53 -5.44
N LEU A 343 51.83 44.26 -4.16
CA LEU A 343 51.16 43.22 -3.37
C LEU A 343 49.69 43.56 -3.10
N LEU A 344 49.39 44.82 -2.77
CA LEU A 344 48.03 45.33 -2.61
C LEU A 344 47.21 45.18 -3.90
N SER A 345 47.76 45.58 -5.06
CA SER A 345 47.11 45.38 -6.36
C SER A 345 46.75 43.92 -6.59
N LYS A 346 47.70 42.99 -6.37
CA LYS A 346 47.45 41.54 -6.53
C LYS A 346 46.40 41.00 -5.56
N ILE A 347 46.29 41.55 -4.35
CA ILE A 347 45.24 41.17 -3.39
C ILE A 347 43.87 41.64 -3.87
N ASP A 348 43.74 42.87 -4.37
CA ASP A 348 42.48 43.34 -4.95
C ASP A 348 42.14 42.61 -6.26
N ASP A 349 43.11 42.29 -7.13
CA ASP A 349 42.90 41.48 -8.34
C ASP A 349 42.36 40.08 -8.00
N MET A 350 42.97 39.38 -7.03
CA MET A 350 42.48 38.08 -6.54
C MET A 350 41.07 38.18 -5.93
N LYS A 351 40.82 39.23 -5.15
CA LYS A 351 39.52 39.48 -4.53
C LYS A 351 38.41 39.72 -5.56
N GLN A 352 38.70 40.46 -6.65
CA GLN A 352 37.75 40.63 -7.75
C GLN A 352 37.50 39.30 -8.49
N SER A 353 38.54 38.49 -8.72
CA SER A 353 38.37 37.15 -9.31
C SER A 353 37.44 36.28 -8.46
N VAL A 354 37.70 36.17 -7.15
CA VAL A 354 36.89 35.35 -6.23
C VAL A 354 35.45 35.85 -6.14
N LEU A 355 35.22 37.18 -6.17
CA LEU A 355 33.87 37.74 -6.22
C LEU A 355 33.14 37.39 -7.52
N GLN A 356 33.83 37.46 -8.67
CA GLN A 356 33.27 37.10 -9.98
C GLN A 356 32.95 35.59 -10.04
N ASP A 357 33.89 34.72 -9.64
CA ASP A 357 33.72 33.27 -9.59
C ASP A 357 32.51 32.88 -8.71
N HIS A 358 32.37 33.52 -7.54
CA HIS A 358 31.24 33.29 -6.64
C HIS A 358 29.91 33.82 -7.20
N GLN A 359 29.94 34.95 -7.93
CA GLN A 359 28.75 35.49 -8.59
C GLN A 359 28.28 34.60 -9.74
N ASP A 360 29.19 34.07 -10.56
CA ASP A 360 28.86 33.17 -11.67
C ASP A 360 28.42 31.78 -11.17
N LEU A 361 29.04 31.25 -10.11
CA LEU A 361 28.57 30.05 -9.42
C LEU A 361 27.13 30.22 -8.90
N THR A 362 26.83 31.38 -8.30
CA THR A 362 25.48 31.71 -7.79
C THR A 362 24.47 31.81 -8.93
N GLN A 363 24.82 32.46 -10.04
CA GLN A 363 23.97 32.50 -11.24
C GLN A 363 23.75 31.11 -11.84
N SER A 364 24.77 30.25 -11.88
CA SER A 364 24.65 28.88 -12.38
C SER A 364 23.71 28.05 -11.50
N LYS A 365 23.87 28.12 -10.17
CA LYS A 365 23.01 27.41 -9.22
C LYS A 365 21.56 27.91 -9.24
N ASN A 366 21.35 29.21 -9.41
CA ASN A 366 19.99 29.76 -9.55
C ASN A 366 19.28 29.28 -10.83
N LYS A 367 20.01 29.12 -11.95
CA LYS A 367 19.47 28.53 -13.20
C LYS A 367 19.11 27.04 -13.01
N GLU A 368 19.97 26.29 -12.34
CA GLU A 368 19.75 24.87 -11.99
C GLU A 368 18.51 24.70 -11.09
N ILE A 369 18.34 25.55 -10.08
CA ILE A 369 17.16 25.57 -9.20
C ILE A 369 15.88 25.88 -10.01
N GLN A 370 15.88 26.92 -10.85
CA GLN A 370 14.73 27.26 -11.71
C GLN A 370 14.35 26.11 -12.66
N GLN A 371 15.34 25.39 -13.21
CA GLN A 371 15.10 24.23 -14.06
C GLN A 371 14.52 23.04 -13.29
N MET A 372 14.94 22.82 -12.02
CA MET A 372 14.32 21.84 -11.14
C MET A 372 12.88 22.22 -10.77
N GLU A 373 12.59 23.48 -10.44
CA GLU A 373 11.22 23.95 -10.17
C GLU A 373 10.26 23.73 -11.35
N LEU A 374 10.70 24.04 -12.57
CA LEU A 374 9.91 23.79 -13.79
C LEU A 374 9.64 22.29 -13.98
N THR A 375 10.65 21.45 -13.72
CA THR A 375 10.53 19.99 -13.80
C THR A 375 9.56 19.43 -12.76
N ILE A 376 9.58 19.95 -11.52
CA ILE A 376 8.65 19.59 -10.45
C ILE A 376 7.22 19.99 -10.82
N LYS A 377 7.01 21.22 -11.31
CA LYS A 377 5.69 21.72 -11.75
C LYS A 377 5.11 20.86 -12.88
N GLN A 378 5.93 20.47 -13.86
CA GLN A 378 5.49 19.54 -14.91
C GLN A 378 5.10 18.18 -14.35
N LYS A 379 5.89 17.60 -13.43
CA LYS A 379 5.58 16.30 -12.83
C LYS A 379 4.34 16.31 -11.94
N GLN A 380 4.03 17.44 -11.29
CA GLN A 380 2.78 17.63 -10.56
C GLN A 380 1.57 17.66 -11.52
N LEU A 381 1.69 18.35 -12.67
CA LEU A 381 0.66 18.38 -13.70
C LEU A 381 0.43 16.99 -14.34
N ASP A 382 1.50 16.28 -14.69
CA ASP A 382 1.46 14.90 -15.19
C ASP A 382 0.68 13.97 -14.22
N TYR A 383 0.95 14.11 -12.92
CA TYR A 383 0.32 13.32 -11.86
C TYR A 383 -1.18 13.63 -11.70
N GLN A 384 -1.57 14.91 -11.66
CA GLN A 384 -2.98 15.33 -11.57
C GLN A 384 -3.80 14.86 -12.78
N LEU A 385 -3.21 14.87 -13.97
CA LEU A 385 -3.86 14.39 -15.19
C LEU A 385 -4.04 12.85 -15.16
N LEU A 386 -3.04 12.11 -14.69
CA LEU A 386 -3.13 10.66 -14.48
C LEU A 386 -4.17 10.30 -13.39
N GLU A 387 -4.21 11.03 -12.28
CA GLU A 387 -5.21 10.82 -11.22
C GLU A 387 -6.64 11.06 -11.74
N THR A 388 -6.85 12.13 -12.49
CA THR A 388 -8.14 12.48 -13.10
C THR A 388 -8.60 11.42 -14.10
N SER A 389 -7.70 11.01 -15.00
CA SER A 389 -7.97 9.92 -15.95
C SER A 389 -8.29 8.59 -15.24
N SER A 390 -7.59 8.29 -14.14
CA SER A 390 -7.82 7.06 -13.37
C SER A 390 -9.20 7.06 -12.70
N LYS A 391 -9.64 8.20 -12.16
CA LYS A 391 -11.00 8.36 -11.59
C LYS A 391 -12.08 8.15 -12.64
N GLN A 392 -11.94 8.76 -13.83
CA GLN A 392 -12.89 8.58 -14.93
C GLN A 392 -13.00 7.12 -15.41
N ILE A 393 -11.89 6.40 -15.46
CA ILE A 393 -11.88 4.96 -15.79
C ILE A 393 -12.62 4.15 -14.72
N ILE A 394 -12.39 4.44 -13.43
CA ILE A 394 -13.08 3.78 -12.31
C ILE A 394 -14.59 4.03 -12.35
N GLU A 395 -15.02 5.29 -12.55
CA GLU A 395 -16.45 5.64 -12.67
C GLU A 395 -17.13 4.98 -13.88
N THR A 396 -16.39 4.79 -14.97
CA THR A 396 -16.91 4.10 -16.17
C THR A 396 -17.09 2.60 -15.91
N LEU A 397 -16.07 1.94 -15.36
CA LEU A 397 -16.13 0.52 -15.01
C LEU A 397 -17.19 0.22 -13.93
N GLN A 398 -17.43 1.14 -13.00
CA GLN A 398 -18.50 1.01 -12.00
C GLN A 398 -19.89 1.00 -12.67
N LYS A 399 -20.14 1.88 -13.65
CA LYS A 399 -21.39 1.89 -14.42
C LYS A 399 -21.56 0.64 -15.28
N GLU A 400 -20.50 0.18 -15.95
CA GLU A 400 -20.53 -1.08 -16.70
C GLU A 400 -20.90 -2.27 -15.81
N ILE A 401 -20.34 -2.34 -14.59
CA ILE A 401 -20.68 -3.37 -13.61
C ILE A 401 -22.15 -3.26 -13.17
N GLU A 402 -22.65 -2.05 -12.89
CA GLU A 402 -24.04 -1.81 -12.49
C GLU A 402 -25.03 -2.19 -13.61
N GLU A 403 -24.75 -1.82 -14.87
CA GLU A 403 -25.53 -2.22 -16.03
C GLU A 403 -25.54 -3.75 -16.23
N ILE A 404 -24.37 -4.41 -16.10
CA ILE A 404 -24.26 -5.87 -16.16
C ILE A 404 -25.08 -6.54 -15.05
N THR A 405 -25.05 -6.00 -13.82
CA THR A 405 -25.85 -6.51 -12.69
C THR A 405 -27.35 -6.39 -12.99
N ILE A 406 -27.82 -5.23 -13.45
CA ILE A 406 -29.24 -5.01 -13.81
C ILE A 406 -29.70 -5.98 -14.91
N VAL A 407 -28.88 -6.21 -15.94
CA VAL A 407 -29.19 -7.17 -17.02
C VAL A 407 -29.21 -8.61 -16.52
N ASN A 408 -28.26 -8.99 -15.65
CA ASN A 408 -28.18 -10.34 -15.09
C ASN A 408 -29.34 -10.65 -14.13
N ASP A 409 -29.69 -9.71 -13.25
CA ASP A 409 -30.79 -9.87 -12.29
C ASP A 409 -32.13 -9.96 -13.02
N LYS A 410 -32.33 -9.17 -14.09
CA LYS A 410 -33.49 -9.33 -14.96
C LYS A 410 -33.51 -10.71 -15.64
N LEU A 411 -32.40 -11.15 -16.23
CA LEU A 411 -32.30 -12.46 -16.87
C LEU A 411 -32.56 -13.62 -15.90
N LEU A 412 -32.18 -13.46 -14.63
CA LEU A 412 -32.49 -14.40 -13.56
C LEU A 412 -33.99 -14.40 -13.22
N PHE A 413 -34.62 -13.23 -13.15
CA PHE A 413 -36.07 -13.10 -12.91
C PHE A 413 -36.89 -13.70 -14.06
N ASP A 414 -36.55 -13.36 -15.32
CA ASP A 414 -37.17 -13.93 -16.53
C ASP A 414 -37.04 -15.47 -16.55
N GLN A 415 -35.91 -16.03 -16.09
CA GLN A 415 -35.71 -17.49 -15.95
C GLN A 415 -36.55 -18.11 -14.82
N LEU A 416 -36.73 -17.42 -13.70
CA LEU A 416 -37.56 -17.88 -12.59
C LEU A 416 -39.04 -17.88 -12.97
N GLU A 417 -39.52 -16.83 -13.66
CA GLU A 417 -40.89 -16.77 -14.18
C GLU A 417 -41.15 -17.89 -15.20
N LEU A 418 -40.24 -18.12 -16.14
CA LEU A 418 -40.34 -19.27 -17.07
C LEU A 418 -40.36 -20.62 -16.34
N LYS A 419 -39.62 -20.77 -15.23
CA LYS A 419 -39.61 -22.02 -14.45
C LYS A 419 -40.85 -22.23 -13.60
N ASN A 420 -41.43 -21.16 -13.05
CA ASN A 420 -42.73 -21.23 -12.37
C ASN A 420 -43.83 -21.64 -13.36
N ASN A 421 -43.86 -21.03 -14.56
CA ASN A 421 -44.81 -21.42 -15.61
C ASN A 421 -44.65 -22.88 -16.06
N GLU A 422 -43.42 -23.41 -16.12
CA GLU A 422 -43.16 -24.84 -16.43
C GLU A 422 -43.63 -25.78 -15.29
N ILE A 423 -43.55 -25.35 -14.03
CA ILE A 423 -44.12 -26.08 -12.88
C ILE A 423 -45.64 -26.07 -12.97
N ASP A 424 -46.25 -24.90 -13.21
CA ASP A 424 -47.68 -24.70 -13.40
C ASP A 424 -48.28 -25.57 -14.53
N GLU A 425 -47.56 -25.76 -15.64
CA GLU A 425 -47.97 -26.68 -16.72
C GLU A 425 -47.85 -28.16 -16.30
N LEU A 426 -46.79 -28.52 -15.57
CA LEU A 426 -46.57 -29.89 -15.08
C LEU A 426 -47.56 -30.28 -13.98
N GLU A 427 -47.90 -29.40 -13.06
CA GLU A 427 -48.92 -29.64 -12.02
C GLU A 427 -50.30 -29.86 -12.65
N LYS A 428 -50.71 -28.99 -13.59
CA LYS A 428 -51.95 -29.18 -14.37
C LYS A 428 -51.96 -30.51 -15.12
N LYS A 429 -50.86 -30.88 -15.78
CA LYS A 429 -50.74 -32.17 -16.47
C LYS A 429 -50.85 -33.36 -15.51
N HIS A 430 -50.17 -33.32 -14.36
CA HIS A 430 -50.21 -34.42 -13.39
C HIS A 430 -51.59 -34.54 -12.73
N LEU A 431 -52.29 -33.43 -12.48
CA LEU A 431 -53.67 -33.46 -12.01
C LEU A 431 -54.59 -34.16 -13.03
N THR A 432 -54.53 -33.81 -14.31
CA THR A 432 -55.31 -34.49 -15.35
C THR A 432 -54.91 -35.96 -15.54
N GLU A 433 -53.63 -36.32 -15.40
CA GLU A 433 -53.22 -37.73 -15.40
C GLU A 433 -53.76 -38.50 -14.17
N ILE A 434 -53.84 -37.87 -13.00
CA ILE A 434 -54.47 -38.46 -11.80
C ILE A 434 -55.97 -38.65 -12.03
N GLU A 435 -56.70 -37.64 -12.52
CA GLU A 435 -58.12 -37.74 -12.87
C GLU A 435 -58.38 -38.88 -13.88
N GLU A 436 -57.54 -38.99 -14.91
CA GLU A 436 -57.58 -40.10 -15.89
C GLU A 436 -57.31 -41.48 -15.26
N TYR A 437 -56.44 -41.58 -14.24
CA TYR A 437 -56.16 -42.84 -13.55
C TYR A 437 -57.28 -43.21 -12.56
N GLU A 438 -57.90 -42.23 -11.90
CA GLU A 438 -59.05 -42.45 -11.00
C GLU A 438 -60.28 -42.91 -11.80
N GLU A 439 -60.59 -42.31 -12.95
CA GLU A 439 -61.67 -42.76 -13.84
C GLU A 439 -61.43 -44.20 -14.37
N LYS A 440 -60.18 -44.53 -14.76
CA LYS A 440 -59.80 -45.90 -15.17
C LYS A 440 -59.91 -46.90 -14.02
N LEU A 441 -59.57 -46.51 -12.80
CA LEU A 441 -59.69 -47.36 -11.62
C LEU A 441 -61.17 -47.61 -11.26
N ILE A 442 -62.02 -46.58 -11.32
CA ILE A 442 -63.47 -46.69 -11.10
C ILE A 442 -64.09 -47.62 -12.14
N SER A 443 -63.86 -47.39 -13.43
CA SER A 443 -64.42 -48.21 -14.51
C SER A 443 -63.96 -49.68 -14.45
N SER A 444 -62.68 -49.94 -14.15
CA SER A 444 -62.16 -51.29 -13.91
C SER A 444 -62.76 -51.95 -12.65
N THR A 445 -63.17 -51.16 -11.65
CA THR A 445 -63.85 -51.67 -10.46
C THR A 445 -65.30 -52.03 -10.76
N ASP A 446 -66.01 -51.20 -11.52
CA ASP A 446 -67.39 -51.47 -11.97
C ASP A 446 -67.48 -52.74 -12.84
N ASP A 447 -66.54 -52.95 -13.77
CA ASP A 447 -66.50 -54.17 -14.59
C ASP A 447 -66.13 -55.41 -13.76
N SER A 448 -65.27 -55.26 -12.74
CA SER A 448 -64.99 -56.32 -11.77
C SER A 448 -66.24 -56.67 -10.94
N LEU A 449 -67.00 -55.67 -10.50
CA LEU A 449 -68.26 -55.86 -9.76
C LEU A 449 -69.33 -56.55 -10.64
N LYS A 450 -69.47 -56.19 -11.91
CA LYS A 450 -70.36 -56.89 -12.87
C LYS A 450 -69.96 -58.36 -13.03
N SER A 451 -68.65 -58.64 -13.13
CA SER A 451 -68.13 -60.01 -13.23
C SER A 451 -68.45 -60.84 -11.98
N ILE A 452 -68.26 -60.26 -10.78
CA ILE A 452 -68.62 -60.89 -9.50
C ILE A 452 -70.14 -61.14 -9.42
N GLN A 453 -70.96 -60.18 -9.85
CA GLN A 453 -72.42 -60.30 -9.85
C GLN A 453 -72.90 -61.47 -10.74
N ASN A 454 -72.28 -61.65 -11.92
CA ASN A 454 -72.60 -62.77 -12.81
C ASN A 454 -72.27 -64.14 -12.18
N ILE A 455 -71.08 -64.27 -11.58
CA ILE A 455 -70.66 -65.50 -10.87
C ILE A 455 -71.61 -65.82 -9.71
N LEU A 456 -72.11 -64.79 -9.02
CA LEU A 456 -73.09 -64.94 -7.94
C LEU A 456 -74.43 -65.52 -8.45
N ASN A 457 -74.91 -65.02 -9.59
CA ASN A 457 -76.13 -65.52 -10.25
C ASN A 457 -75.97 -66.99 -10.70
N GLU A 458 -74.83 -67.35 -11.29
CA GLU A 458 -74.52 -68.74 -11.70
C GLU A 458 -74.46 -69.70 -10.50
N PHE A 459 -73.95 -69.23 -9.36
CA PHE A 459 -73.91 -70.00 -8.12
C PHE A 459 -75.31 -70.22 -7.51
N GLU A 460 -76.19 -69.21 -7.54
CA GLU A 460 -77.58 -69.38 -7.10
C GLU A 460 -78.35 -70.37 -8.00
N GLN A 461 -78.18 -70.32 -9.32
CA GLN A 461 -78.77 -71.29 -10.24
C GLN A 461 -78.29 -72.73 -9.95
N SER A 462 -76.97 -72.92 -9.82
CA SER A 462 -76.37 -74.22 -9.50
C SER A 462 -76.90 -74.81 -8.18
N LYS A 463 -77.20 -73.95 -7.21
CA LYS A 463 -77.80 -74.32 -5.92
C LYS A 463 -79.27 -74.72 -6.03
N ILE A 464 -80.03 -74.17 -6.98
CA ILE A 464 -81.41 -74.59 -7.26
C ILE A 464 -81.40 -76.01 -7.85
N ASP A 465 -80.53 -76.26 -8.83
CA ASP A 465 -80.47 -77.55 -9.53
C ASP A 465 -80.06 -78.71 -8.61
N LEU A 466 -79.12 -78.47 -7.68
CA LEU A 466 -78.75 -79.44 -6.65
C LEU A 466 -79.92 -79.80 -5.71
N ASN A 467 -80.74 -78.83 -5.33
CA ASN A 467 -81.93 -79.07 -4.50
C ASN A 467 -82.98 -79.91 -5.25
N ASN A 468 -83.19 -79.65 -6.54
CA ASN A 468 -84.09 -80.44 -7.39
C ASN A 468 -83.65 -81.90 -7.48
N SER A 469 -82.36 -82.17 -7.72
CA SER A 469 -81.82 -83.53 -7.71
C SER A 469 -82.01 -84.24 -6.36
N THR A 470 -81.83 -83.53 -5.26
CA THR A 470 -81.99 -84.07 -3.89
C THR A 470 -83.44 -84.47 -3.60
N LEU A 471 -84.42 -83.80 -4.22
CA LEU A 471 -85.85 -84.12 -4.06
C LEU A 471 -86.24 -85.42 -4.79
N ILE A 472 -85.62 -85.69 -5.94
CA ILE A 472 -85.89 -86.89 -6.77
C ILE A 472 -85.47 -88.18 -6.03
N ASN A 473 -84.27 -88.21 -5.44
CA ASN A 473 -83.75 -89.41 -4.76
C ASN A 473 -84.64 -89.88 -3.60
N LYS A 474 -85.25 -88.95 -2.84
CA LYS A 474 -86.17 -89.25 -1.72
C LYS A 474 -87.48 -89.94 -2.11
N ASN A 475 -87.82 -89.98 -3.40
CA ASN A 475 -88.94 -90.78 -3.90
C ASN A 475 -88.51 -92.21 -4.26
N PHE A 476 -87.29 -92.40 -4.79
CA PHE A 476 -86.77 -93.74 -5.14
C PHE A 476 -86.55 -94.62 -3.91
N GLU A 477 -86.03 -94.07 -2.80
CA GLU A 477 -85.86 -94.79 -1.53
C GLU A 477 -87.17 -95.43 -1.04
N LYS A 478 -88.28 -94.67 -1.09
CA LYS A 478 -89.62 -95.15 -0.69
C LYS A 478 -90.15 -96.27 -1.59
N CYS A 479 -89.86 -96.21 -2.90
CA CYS A 479 -90.26 -97.28 -3.82
C CYS A 479 -89.53 -98.60 -3.51
N LEU A 480 -88.24 -98.54 -3.16
CA LEU A 480 -87.47 -99.71 -2.73
C LEU A 480 -87.94 -100.26 -1.37
N GLU A 481 -88.31 -99.38 -0.42
CA GLU A 481 -88.88 -99.80 0.87
C GLU A 481 -90.23 -100.51 0.71
N ILE A 482 -91.14 -99.97 -0.12
CA ILE A 482 -92.43 -100.61 -0.46
C ILE A 482 -92.19 -101.98 -1.13
N TYR A 483 -91.24 -102.06 -2.07
CA TYR A 483 -90.92 -103.33 -2.73
C TYR A 483 -90.42 -104.40 -1.74
N LYS A 484 -89.55 -104.02 -0.81
CA LYS A 484 -89.05 -104.88 0.27
C LYS A 484 -90.17 -105.39 1.17
N LEU A 485 -91.13 -104.52 1.53
CA LEU A 485 -92.29 -104.89 2.35
C LEU A 485 -93.23 -105.87 1.65
N LEU A 486 -93.32 -105.84 0.32
CA LEU A 486 -94.21 -106.70 -0.47
C LEU A 486 -93.60 -108.06 -0.82
N THR A 487 -92.30 -108.12 -1.10
CA THR A 487 -91.63 -109.34 -1.60
C THR A 487 -90.72 -110.03 -0.59
N GLY A 488 -90.33 -109.34 0.50
CA GLY A 488 -89.22 -109.75 1.36
C GLY A 488 -87.83 -109.56 0.71
N THR A 489 -87.76 -109.00 -0.51
CA THR A 489 -86.52 -108.78 -1.25
C THR A 489 -86.09 -107.31 -1.21
N SER A 490 -84.88 -107.04 -0.74
CA SER A 490 -84.22 -105.74 -0.88
C SER A 490 -83.04 -105.80 -1.84
N PHE A 491 -82.85 -104.73 -2.60
CA PHE A 491 -81.69 -104.50 -3.46
C PHE A 491 -80.86 -103.32 -2.94
N SER A 492 -79.55 -103.51 -2.76
CA SER A 492 -78.58 -102.43 -2.46
C SER A 492 -77.75 -102.15 -3.71
N ILE A 493 -77.53 -100.88 -4.09
CA ILE A 493 -76.64 -100.54 -5.21
C ILE A 493 -75.18 -100.57 -4.70
N ILE A 494 -74.31 -101.32 -5.38
CA ILE A 494 -72.86 -101.38 -5.09
C ILE A 494 -72.08 -100.56 -6.13
N SER A 495 -72.47 -100.72 -7.40
CA SER A 495 -72.02 -99.90 -8.53
C SER A 495 -73.11 -99.88 -9.60
N GLU A 496 -72.92 -99.06 -10.64
CA GLU A 496 -73.87 -98.83 -11.73
C GLU A 496 -74.52 -100.11 -12.30
N ASN A 497 -73.73 -101.19 -12.45
CA ASN A 497 -74.18 -102.47 -13.00
C ASN A 497 -74.22 -103.62 -11.96
N LYS A 498 -73.96 -103.36 -10.67
CA LYS A 498 -73.89 -104.40 -9.64
C LYS A 498 -74.69 -104.07 -8.38
N PHE A 499 -75.54 -105.01 -8.01
CA PHE A 499 -76.49 -104.92 -6.91
C PHE A 499 -76.27 -106.06 -5.91
N GLU A 500 -76.47 -105.78 -4.63
CA GLU A 500 -76.66 -106.78 -3.58
C GLU A 500 -78.14 -107.16 -3.55
N VAL A 501 -78.48 -108.45 -3.56
CA VAL A 501 -79.85 -108.93 -3.39
C VAL A 501 -79.96 -109.73 -2.08
N LEU A 502 -80.88 -109.31 -1.22
CA LEU A 502 -81.23 -109.99 0.01
C LEU A 502 -82.72 -110.30 0.00
N CYS A 503 -83.08 -111.58 -0.12
CA CYS A 503 -84.45 -112.06 0.01
C CYS A 503 -84.59 -112.82 1.33
N GLN A 504 -85.46 -112.34 2.22
CA GLN A 504 -85.63 -112.89 3.56
C GLN A 504 -87.12 -113.01 3.93
N ASN A 505 -87.50 -114.16 4.49
CA ASN A 505 -88.81 -114.38 5.07
C ASN A 505 -88.78 -114.06 6.57
N PRO A 506 -89.42 -112.96 7.02
CA PRO A 506 -89.38 -112.55 8.42
C PRO A 506 -90.17 -113.46 9.38
N LYS A 507 -90.80 -114.54 8.89
CA LYS A 507 -91.59 -115.49 9.68
C LYS A 507 -90.97 -116.88 9.83
N LEU A 508 -90.05 -117.28 8.96
CA LEU A 508 -89.47 -118.64 8.92
C LEU A 508 -87.94 -118.68 9.05
N GLU A 509 -87.29 -117.52 9.23
CA GLU A 509 -85.82 -117.34 9.22
C GLU A 509 -85.10 -117.78 7.92
N SER A 510 -85.83 -118.26 6.92
CA SER A 510 -85.34 -118.53 5.57
C SER A 510 -84.83 -117.25 4.90
N LYS A 511 -83.62 -117.31 4.35
CA LYS A 511 -82.93 -116.18 3.72
C LYS A 511 -82.01 -116.65 2.60
N VAL A 512 -81.99 -115.91 1.50
CA VAL A 512 -81.00 -116.01 0.44
C VAL A 512 -80.37 -114.64 0.23
N HIS A 513 -79.05 -114.61 0.16
CA HIS A 513 -78.23 -113.43 -0.06
C HIS A 513 -77.29 -113.67 -1.23
N GLY A 514 -77.15 -112.70 -2.14
CA GLY A 514 -76.30 -112.81 -3.32
C GLY A 514 -75.99 -111.46 -3.95
N TYR A 515 -75.18 -111.46 -5.00
CA TYR A 515 -75.04 -110.33 -5.90
C TYR A 515 -75.77 -110.59 -7.21
N ILE A 516 -76.34 -109.54 -7.80
CA ILE A 516 -76.82 -109.50 -9.17
C ILE A 516 -75.93 -108.53 -9.95
N THR A 517 -75.34 -108.98 -11.05
CA THR A 517 -74.61 -108.13 -12.01
C THR A 517 -75.39 -108.10 -13.32
N ILE A 518 -75.71 -106.92 -13.82
CA ILE A 518 -76.52 -106.73 -15.03
C ILE A 518 -75.59 -106.23 -16.16
N ASN A 519 -75.40 -107.06 -17.18
CA ASN A 519 -74.73 -106.67 -18.42
C ASN A 519 -75.78 -106.28 -19.48
N GLU A 520 -75.35 -105.87 -20.69
CA GLU A 520 -76.25 -105.33 -21.72
C GLU A 520 -77.43 -106.26 -22.09
N ASN A 521 -77.23 -107.58 -22.09
CA ASN A 521 -78.27 -108.58 -22.35
C ASN A 521 -78.43 -109.62 -21.23
N ASP A 522 -77.39 -109.89 -20.45
CA ASP A 522 -77.34 -111.05 -19.56
C ASP A 522 -77.15 -110.66 -18.10
N ILE A 523 -77.92 -111.29 -17.21
CA ILE A 523 -77.88 -111.11 -15.77
C ILE A 523 -77.15 -112.29 -15.14
N HIS A 524 -76.19 -111.96 -14.27
CA HIS A 524 -75.40 -112.92 -13.50
C HIS A 524 -75.83 -112.86 -12.04
N TYR A 525 -76.15 -114.02 -11.45
CA TYR A 525 -76.40 -114.15 -10.01
C TYR A 525 -75.27 -114.94 -9.34
N ASP A 526 -74.67 -114.33 -8.32
CA ASP A 526 -73.56 -114.85 -7.52
C ASP A 526 -74.02 -115.02 -6.05
N PRO A 527 -74.35 -116.23 -5.56
CA PRO A 527 -74.80 -116.43 -4.18
C PRO A 527 -73.70 -116.14 -3.15
N ILE A 528 -74.09 -115.53 -2.02
CA ILE A 528 -73.24 -115.19 -0.88
C ILE A 528 -73.58 -116.08 0.33
N SER A 529 -74.87 -116.20 0.70
CA SER A 529 -75.33 -117.11 1.75
C SER A 529 -76.75 -117.61 1.51
N ILE A 530 -77.02 -118.81 2.00
CA ILE A 530 -78.36 -119.42 2.03
C ILE A 530 -78.56 -119.98 3.43
N GLU A 531 -79.63 -119.55 4.09
CA GLU A 531 -79.95 -119.85 5.47
C GLU A 531 -81.40 -120.38 5.52
N ASN A 532 -81.62 -121.50 6.21
CA ASN A 532 -82.94 -122.09 6.48
C ASN A 532 -83.88 -122.26 5.26
N CYS A 533 -83.34 -122.47 4.06
CA CYS A 533 -84.09 -122.81 2.85
C CYS A 533 -84.06 -124.33 2.61
N ARG A 534 -85.10 -124.90 1.98
CA ARG A 534 -85.19 -126.36 1.76
C ARG A 534 -84.21 -126.82 0.67
N ASN A 535 -83.52 -127.95 0.91
CA ASN A 535 -82.50 -128.55 0.03
C ASN A 535 -83.01 -129.12 -1.32
N GLU A 536 -84.16 -128.68 -1.82
CA GLU A 536 -84.71 -129.09 -3.13
C GLU A 536 -84.37 -128.09 -4.26
N ASN A 537 -83.65 -127.01 -3.94
CA ASN A 537 -83.38 -125.88 -4.83
C ASN A 537 -81.86 -125.67 -5.10
N ASP A 538 -81.18 -126.68 -5.65
CA ASP A 538 -79.73 -126.64 -5.99
C ASP A 538 -79.31 -125.39 -6.81
N PHE A 539 -80.23 -124.86 -7.63
CA PHE A 539 -79.97 -123.68 -8.47
C PHE A 539 -79.60 -122.42 -7.67
N LEU A 540 -80.02 -122.29 -6.41
CA LEU A 540 -79.70 -121.10 -5.60
C LEU A 540 -78.29 -121.12 -5.04
N GLY A 541 -77.73 -122.31 -4.79
CA GLY A 541 -76.38 -122.51 -4.26
C GLY A 541 -75.28 -122.42 -5.30
N THR A 542 -75.62 -122.11 -6.56
CA THR A 542 -74.68 -122.06 -7.69
C THR A 542 -74.74 -120.70 -8.39
N ARG A 543 -73.67 -120.37 -9.11
CA ARG A 543 -73.64 -119.19 -9.99
C ARG A 543 -74.60 -119.43 -11.15
N LEU A 544 -75.46 -118.45 -11.43
CA LEU A 544 -76.40 -118.49 -12.55
C LEU A 544 -76.11 -117.37 -13.54
N GLU A 545 -76.42 -117.64 -14.81
CA GLU A 545 -76.37 -116.71 -15.92
C GLU A 545 -77.66 -116.90 -16.73
N PHE A 546 -78.41 -115.82 -16.96
CA PHE A 546 -79.71 -115.86 -17.64
C PHE A 546 -79.98 -114.55 -18.37
N HIS A 547 -80.81 -114.56 -19.41
CA HIS A 547 -81.13 -113.35 -20.17
C HIS A 547 -81.90 -112.34 -19.30
N LYS A 548 -81.71 -111.04 -19.54
CA LYS A 548 -82.33 -109.97 -18.72
C LYS A 548 -83.85 -110.07 -18.59
N ASP A 549 -84.53 -110.56 -19.62
CA ASP A 549 -85.98 -110.74 -19.65
C ASP A 549 -86.45 -111.83 -18.64
N ASP A 550 -85.61 -112.82 -18.35
CA ASP A 550 -85.85 -113.85 -17.33
C ASP A 550 -85.63 -113.34 -15.90
N GLY A 551 -85.12 -112.12 -15.72
CA GLY A 551 -84.81 -111.55 -14.39
C GLY A 551 -86.01 -111.49 -13.45
N VAL A 552 -87.22 -111.25 -13.97
CA VAL A 552 -88.46 -111.31 -13.16
C VAL A 552 -88.76 -112.75 -12.74
N ALA A 553 -88.56 -113.74 -13.61
CA ALA A 553 -88.76 -115.15 -13.29
C ALA A 553 -87.74 -115.66 -12.26
N PHE A 554 -86.49 -115.18 -12.33
CA PHE A 554 -85.48 -115.44 -11.30
C PHE A 554 -85.91 -114.89 -9.94
N VAL A 555 -86.32 -113.62 -9.84
CA VAL A 555 -86.74 -113.02 -8.57
C VAL A 555 -88.00 -113.67 -8.01
N VAL A 556 -88.97 -114.06 -8.86
CA VAL A 556 -90.15 -114.83 -8.41
C VAL A 556 -89.73 -116.19 -7.83
N LYS A 557 -88.79 -116.92 -8.46
CA LYS A 557 -88.25 -118.17 -7.91
C LYS A 557 -87.45 -117.98 -6.62
N LEU A 558 -86.71 -116.87 -6.50
CA LEU A 558 -85.96 -116.50 -5.30
C LEU A 558 -86.92 -116.30 -4.11
N VAL A 559 -88.01 -115.56 -4.32
CA VAL A 559 -89.08 -115.38 -3.31
C VAL A 559 -89.77 -116.72 -3.02
N GLU A 560 -90.15 -117.50 -4.04
CA GLU A 560 -90.81 -118.80 -3.86
C GLU A 560 -89.97 -119.77 -3.00
N ALA A 561 -88.66 -119.82 -3.21
CA ALA A 561 -87.77 -120.68 -2.43
C ALA A 561 -87.55 -120.21 -0.98
N VAL A 562 -87.73 -118.92 -0.69
CA VAL A 562 -87.59 -118.30 0.64
C VAL A 562 -88.92 -118.32 1.43
N PHE A 563 -90.06 -118.46 0.75
CA PHE A 563 -91.39 -118.44 1.37
C PHE A 563 -92.15 -119.80 1.35
N ARG A 564 -91.49 -120.91 0.96
CA ARG A 564 -92.03 -122.29 0.97
C ARG A 564 -91.63 -123.13 2.19
#